data_AF-A0A183AWI7-F1
#
_entry.id   AF-A0A183AWI7-F1
#
_cell.length_a   1.000
_cell.length_b   1.000
_cell.length_c   1.000
_cell.angle_alpha   90.00
_cell.angle_beta   90.00
_cell.angle_gamma   90.00
#
_symmetry.space_group_name_H-M   'P 1'
#
loop_
_entity.id
_entity.type
_entity.pdbx_description
1 polymer ?
#
loop_
_entity_poly.entity_id
_entity_poly.type
_entity_poly.pdbx_seq_one_letter_code
_entity_poly.pdbx_strand_id
1 'polypeptide(L)'
;MSNLYVLEAGRLMLSPLRSFPSVPLVKLGSHFKKVKDFLTRFASIPDMLELDHLTVTGDVFFGKNITLKGTVIIIANFGNLITMPSGAILENKIVSGNLRILDH
;
A
#
# COMPACT_ATOMS: atom_id res chain seq x y z
N MET A 1 -2.15 -11.40 -3.33
CA MET A 1 -3.50 -10.99 -2.86
C MET A 1 -3.33 -10.48 -1.43
N SER A 2 -4.01 -9.41 -1.02
CA SER A 2 -3.85 -8.87 0.35
C SER A 2 -4.51 -9.78 1.37
N ASN A 3 -4.08 -9.67 2.62
CA ASN A 3 -4.65 -10.37 3.78
C ASN A 3 -6.04 -9.85 4.21
N LEU A 4 -6.62 -8.91 3.44
CA LEU A 4 -7.95 -8.36 3.69
C LEU A 4 -9.07 -9.34 3.34
N TYR A 5 -8.82 -10.27 2.42
CA TYR A 5 -9.79 -11.26 1.98
C TYR A 5 -9.26 -12.68 2.18
N VAL A 6 -10.15 -13.56 2.64
CA VAL A 6 -9.95 -15.00 2.72
C VAL A 6 -10.76 -15.64 1.59
N LEU A 7 -10.16 -16.60 0.88
CA LEU A 7 -10.85 -17.38 -0.14
C LEU A 7 -11.49 -18.60 0.53
N GLU A 8 -12.82 -18.59 0.66
CA GLU A 8 -13.57 -19.69 1.27
C GLU A 8 -14.61 -20.21 0.27
N ALA A 9 -14.53 -21.50 -0.06
CA ALA A 9 -15.42 -22.16 -1.03
C ALA A 9 -15.56 -21.41 -2.39
N GLY A 10 -14.49 -20.79 -2.87
CA GLY A 10 -14.48 -20.02 -4.12
C GLY A 10 -15.07 -18.61 -4.03
N ARG A 11 -15.46 -18.16 -2.83
CA ARG A 11 -15.91 -16.79 -2.56
C ARG A 11 -14.86 -16.02 -1.78
N LEU A 12 -14.67 -14.75 -2.12
CA LEU A 12 -13.82 -13.84 -1.34
C LEU A 12 -14.64 -13.26 -0.19
N MET A 13 -14.26 -13.61 1.04
CA MET A 13 -14.85 -13.09 2.26
C MET A 13 -13.88 -12.14 2.95
N LEU A 14 -14.40 -11.08 3.58
CA LEU A 14 -13.58 -10.20 4.41
C LEU A 14 -12.95 -11.01 5.55
N SER A 15 -11.68 -10.75 5.83
CA SER A 15 -10.94 -11.46 6.86
C SER A 15 -11.60 -11.27 8.24
N PRO A 16 -11.90 -12.35 8.99
CA PRO A 16 -12.47 -12.25 10.33
C PRO A 16 -11.49 -11.67 11.36
N LEU A 17 -10.19 -11.62 11.03
CA LEU A 17 -9.16 -10.96 11.84
C LEU A 17 -9.28 -9.44 11.82
N ARG A 18 -10.17 -8.90 11.01
CA ARG A 18 -10.34 -7.46 10.88
C ARG A 18 -11.22 -6.91 12.00
N SER A 19 -10.66 -6.01 12.79
CA SER A 19 -11.38 -5.34 13.90
C SER A 19 -12.54 -4.45 13.44
N PHE A 20 -12.56 -4.03 12.17
CA PHE A 20 -13.58 -3.13 11.61
C PHE A 20 -14.26 -3.72 10.35
N PRO A 21 -15.60 -3.72 10.27
CA PRO A 21 -16.32 -4.33 9.15
C PRO A 21 -16.28 -3.51 7.84
N SER A 22 -15.82 -2.25 7.86
CA SER A 22 -15.91 -1.31 6.72
C SER A 22 -14.74 -1.43 5.75
N VAL A 23 -14.95 -1.80 4.49
CA VAL A 23 -13.89 -1.92 3.46
C VAL A 23 -13.01 -0.66 3.41
N PRO A 24 -11.67 -0.77 3.40
CA PRO A 24 -10.81 0.40 3.37
C PRO A 24 -10.93 1.16 2.05
N LEU A 25 -10.80 2.48 2.12
CA LEU A 25 -10.74 3.31 0.92
C LEU A 25 -9.32 3.32 0.36
N VAL A 26 -9.11 2.73 -0.81
CA VAL A 26 -7.81 2.70 -1.49
C VAL A 26 -7.87 3.54 -2.76
N LYS A 27 -7.03 4.58 -2.83
CA LYS A 27 -6.88 5.47 -3.98
C LYS A 27 -5.43 5.44 -4.45
N LEU A 28 -5.21 4.91 -5.64
CA LEU A 28 -3.90 4.87 -6.27
C LEU A 28 -3.87 5.84 -7.46
N GLY A 29 -2.79 6.61 -7.57
CA GLY A 29 -2.60 7.59 -8.62
C GLY A 29 -2.38 6.97 -10.00
N SER A 30 -2.21 7.82 -11.01
CA SER A 30 -2.02 7.45 -12.42
C SER A 30 -0.90 6.43 -12.67
N HIS A 31 0.16 6.47 -11.86
CA HIS A 31 1.32 5.57 -11.92
C HIS A 31 0.99 4.09 -11.62
N PHE A 32 -0.19 3.80 -11.06
CA PHE A 32 -0.66 2.46 -10.73
C PHE A 32 -1.79 1.98 -11.64
N LYS A 33 -2.13 2.73 -12.70
CA LYS A 33 -3.26 2.41 -13.59
C LYS A 33 -3.02 1.15 -14.43
N LYS A 34 -1.77 0.88 -14.83
CA LYS A 34 -1.43 -0.34 -15.59
C LYS A 34 -1.05 -1.44 -14.61
N VAL A 35 -1.58 -2.65 -14.83
CA VAL A 35 -1.29 -3.83 -13.99
C VAL A 35 0.21 -4.11 -13.91
N LYS A 36 0.93 -3.97 -15.05
CA LYS A 36 2.38 -4.14 -15.08
C LYS A 36 3.08 -3.17 -14.13
N ASP A 37 2.72 -1.89 -14.16
CA ASP A 37 3.34 -0.85 -13.34
C ASP A 37 2.96 -1.02 -11.86
N PHE A 38 1.73 -1.46 -11.58
CA PHE A 38 1.31 -1.81 -10.23
C PHE A 38 2.19 -2.94 -9.65
N LEU A 39 2.38 -4.03 -10.40
CA LEU A 39 3.17 -5.18 -9.96
C LEU A 39 4.66 -4.87 -9.80
N THR A 40 5.23 -3.98 -10.63
CA THR A 40 6.64 -3.59 -10.49
C THR A 40 6.88 -2.65 -9.31
N ARG A 41 5.87 -1.88 -8.91
CA ARG A 41 5.95 -0.92 -7.79
C ARG A 41 5.77 -1.56 -6.43
N PHE A 42 5.08 -2.70 -6.36
CA PHE A 42 4.90 -3.45 -5.12
C PHE A 42 5.75 -4.72 -5.16
N ALA A 43 6.88 -4.71 -4.44
CA ALA A 43 7.72 -5.89 -4.30
C ALA A 43 6.98 -7.06 -3.59
N SER A 44 6.05 -6.72 -2.69
CA SER A 44 5.06 -7.63 -2.13
C SER A 44 3.78 -6.85 -1.82
N ILE A 45 2.65 -7.55 -1.74
CA ILE A 45 1.40 -6.92 -1.28
C ILE A 45 1.55 -6.54 0.20
N PRO A 46 1.28 -5.28 0.60
CA PRO A 46 1.39 -4.86 2.00
C PRO A 46 0.30 -5.48 2.86
N ASP A 47 0.56 -5.55 4.16
CA ASP A 47 -0.45 -5.82 5.17
C ASP A 47 -1.40 -4.60 5.26
N MET A 48 -2.69 -4.87 5.09
CA MET A 48 -3.76 -3.88 5.12
C MET A 48 -4.90 -4.28 6.07
N LEU A 49 -4.67 -5.19 7.02
CA LEU A 49 -5.71 -5.65 7.96
C LEU A 49 -6.34 -4.49 8.73
N GLU A 50 -5.50 -3.62 9.27
CA GLU A 50 -5.89 -2.46 10.08
C GLU A 50 -5.95 -1.16 9.27
N LEU A 51 -6.01 -1.25 7.95
CA LEU A 51 -6.10 -0.08 7.08
C LEU A 51 -7.54 0.46 7.03
N ASP A 52 -7.67 1.78 7.07
CA ASP A 52 -8.93 2.51 6.85
C ASP A 52 -8.90 3.30 5.54
N HIS A 53 -7.82 4.03 5.29
CA HIS A 53 -7.68 4.90 4.12
C HIS A 53 -6.24 4.87 3.62
N LEU A 54 -6.05 4.53 2.35
CA LEU A 54 -4.79 4.61 1.64
C LEU A 54 -4.94 5.53 0.43
N THR A 55 -4.17 6.60 0.38
CA THR A 55 -4.00 7.42 -0.83
C THR A 55 -2.53 7.43 -1.23
N VAL A 56 -2.24 7.04 -2.47
CA VAL A 56 -0.88 7.06 -3.02
C VAL A 56 -0.88 7.86 -4.31
N THR A 57 -0.11 8.94 -4.36
CA THR A 57 0.03 9.80 -5.55
C THR A 57 1.49 9.96 -5.94
N GLY A 58 1.75 9.99 -7.25
CA GLY A 58 3.08 10.12 -7.83
C GLY A 58 3.88 8.82 -7.95
N ASP A 59 5.19 8.96 -8.08
CA ASP A 59 6.14 7.88 -8.34
C ASP A 59 6.60 7.22 -7.02
N VAL A 60 5.84 6.23 -6.57
CA VAL A 60 6.07 5.52 -5.30
C VAL A 60 6.37 4.05 -5.54
N PHE A 61 7.34 3.52 -4.80
CA PHE A 61 7.74 2.12 -4.75
C PHE A 61 7.63 1.59 -3.33
N PHE A 62 7.13 0.36 -3.22
CA PHE A 62 6.90 -0.35 -1.97
C PHE A 62 7.85 -1.55 -1.89
N GLY A 63 8.71 -1.55 -0.87
CA GLY A 63 9.53 -2.69 -0.50
C GLY A 63 8.71 -3.89 0.01
N LYS A 64 9.41 -4.91 0.49
CA LYS A 64 8.78 -6.16 0.96
C LYS A 64 8.24 -6.01 2.39
N ASN A 65 7.19 -6.74 2.74
CA ASN A 65 6.65 -6.82 4.11
C ASN A 65 6.25 -5.46 4.72
N ILE A 66 5.68 -4.56 3.92
CA ILE A 66 5.18 -3.26 4.41
C ILE A 66 3.85 -3.46 5.13
N THR A 67 3.65 -2.73 6.22
CA THR A 67 2.40 -2.74 7.00
C THR A 67 1.76 -1.36 7.00
N LEU A 68 0.47 -1.28 6.65
CA LEU A 68 -0.29 -0.05 6.56
C LEU A 68 -1.48 -0.09 7.53
N LYS A 69 -1.58 0.91 8.40
CA LYS A 69 -2.56 0.99 9.49
C LYS A 69 -3.25 2.35 9.55
N GLY A 70 -4.55 2.36 9.80
CA GLY A 70 -5.38 3.56 9.90
C GLY A 70 -5.39 4.38 8.60
N THR A 71 -5.09 5.67 8.71
CA THR A 71 -5.02 6.58 7.55
C THR A 71 -3.58 6.79 7.09
N VAL A 72 -3.26 6.30 5.89
CA VAL A 72 -1.95 6.47 5.27
C VAL A 72 -2.09 7.24 3.95
N ILE A 73 -1.37 8.35 3.83
CA ILE A 73 -1.35 9.17 2.62
C ILE A 73 0.10 9.33 2.18
N ILE A 74 0.42 8.96 0.94
CA ILE A 74 1.76 9.03 0.37
C ILE A 74 1.73 9.89 -0.89
N ILE A 75 2.54 10.94 -0.91
CA ILE A 75 2.55 11.96 -1.96
C ILE A 75 3.99 12.15 -2.46
N ALA A 76 4.27 11.62 -3.64
CA ALA A 76 5.46 11.95 -4.41
C ALA A 76 5.10 13.06 -5.42
N ASN A 77 5.64 14.26 -5.22
CA ASN A 77 5.45 15.37 -6.16
C ASN A 77 6.09 15.08 -7.51
N PHE A 78 5.74 15.85 -8.54
CA PHE A 78 6.31 15.71 -9.87
C PHE A 78 7.85 15.76 -9.83
N GLY A 79 8.50 14.78 -10.46
CA GLY A 79 9.97 14.65 -10.47
C GLY A 79 10.58 14.00 -9.22
N ASN A 80 9.80 13.83 -8.15
CA ASN A 80 10.24 13.14 -6.95
C ASN A 80 9.89 11.65 -7.02
N LEU A 81 10.71 10.84 -6.37
CA LEU A 81 10.51 9.42 -6.23
C LEU A 81 10.55 9.05 -4.75
N ILE A 82 9.65 8.20 -4.30
CA ILE A 82 9.65 7.69 -2.93
C ILE A 82 9.74 6.18 -2.95
N THR A 83 10.85 5.64 -2.44
CA THR A 83 11.02 4.21 -2.18
C THR A 83 10.79 3.93 -0.71
N MET A 84 9.77 3.15 -0.38
CA MET A 84 9.53 2.69 0.98
C MET A 84 10.43 1.49 1.28
N PRO A 85 11.19 1.52 2.39
CA PRO A 85 12.05 0.40 2.76
C PRO A 85 11.22 -0.84 3.09
N SER A 86 11.84 -2.01 2.92
CA SER A 86 11.23 -3.27 3.32
C SER A 86 11.02 -3.31 4.84
N GLY A 87 9.88 -3.83 5.30
CA GLY A 87 9.50 -3.87 6.71
C GLY A 87 8.95 -2.55 7.26
N ALA A 88 8.76 -1.52 6.43
CA ALA A 88 8.19 -0.25 6.89
C ALA A 88 6.77 -0.42 7.45
N ILE A 89 6.52 0.19 8.61
CA ILE A 89 5.21 0.24 9.25
C ILE A 89 4.73 1.69 9.22
N LEU A 90 3.60 1.95 8.56
CA LEU A 90 2.99 3.26 8.46
C LEU A 90 1.63 3.24 9.15
N GLU A 91 1.52 3.99 10.24
CA GLU A 91 0.29 4.09 11.04
C GLU A 91 -0.10 5.55 11.25
N ASN A 92 -1.24 5.96 10.68
CA ASN A 92 -1.74 7.33 10.79
C ASN A 92 -0.67 8.37 10.39
N LYS A 93 -0.13 8.21 9.17
CA LYS A 93 0.97 9.03 8.65
C LYS A 93 0.67 9.58 7.27
N ILE A 94 1.16 10.80 7.06
CA ILE A 94 1.30 11.42 5.74
C ILE A 94 2.78 11.42 5.40
N VAL A 95 3.15 10.78 4.30
CA VAL A 95 4.53 10.72 3.80
C VAL A 95 4.61 11.52 2.51
N SER A 96 5.48 12.53 2.48
CA SER A 96 5.72 13.34 1.29
C SER A 96 7.18 13.71 1.17
N GLY A 97 7.70 13.76 -0.05
CA GLY A 97 9.08 14.17 -0.30
C GLY A 97 9.71 13.46 -1.47
N ASN A 98 11.03 13.28 -1.39
CA ASN A 98 11.84 12.54 -2.34
C ASN A 98 12.80 11.66 -1.54
N LEU A 99 12.63 10.35 -1.60
CA LEU A 99 13.41 9.36 -0.89
C LEU A 99 13.81 8.27 -1.86
N ARG A 100 15.10 8.16 -2.17
CA ARG A 100 15.65 7.12 -3.04
C ARG A 100 16.50 6.18 -2.20
N ILE A 101 16.13 4.91 -2.21
CA ILE A 101 16.92 3.82 -1.63
C ILE A 101 17.58 3.09 -2.79
N LEU A 102 18.91 2.96 -2.75
CA LEU A 102 19.72 2.28 -3.74
C LEU A 102 20.35 1.04 -3.08
N ASP A 103 20.36 -0.08 -3.79
CA ASP A 103 21.07 -1.28 -3.36
C ASP A 103 22.59 -1.04 -3.45
N HIS A 104 23.35 -1.64 -2.52
CA HIS A 104 24.82 -1.62 -2.52
C HIS A 104 25.36 -2.96 -3.01
#